data_AF-A0A5J4KYJ9-F1
#
_entry.id   AF-A0A5J4KYJ9-F1
#
_cell.length_a   1.000
_cell.length_b   1.000
_cell.length_c   1.000
_cell.angle_alpha   90.00
_cell.angle_beta   90.00
_cell.angle_gamma   90.00
#
_symmetry.space_group_name_H-M   'P 1'
#
loop_
_entity.id
_entity.type
_entity.pdbx_description
1 polymer ?
#
loop_
_entity_poly.entity_id
_entity_poly.type
_entity_poly.pdbx_seq_one_letter_code
_entity_poly.pdbx_strand_id
1 'polypeptide(L)' 'MTDEFTQGKRAANLLGIRLKADIPVTLQGLNDGRRLLQWEQQKPCPPQYPRPWAVLTKNPLST' A
#
# COMPACT_ATOMS: atom_id res chain seq x y z
N MET A 1 -0.82 14.55 2.27
CA MET A 1 -0.46 13.30 2.98
C MET A 1 -1.66 12.39 3.24
N THR A 2 -2.79 12.88 3.77
CA THR A 2 -3.98 12.04 4.03
C THR A 2 -4.55 11.37 2.78
N ASP A 3 -4.40 12.00 1.62
CA ASP A 3 -4.91 11.50 0.34
C ASP A 3 -4.11 10.30 -0.17
N GLU A 4 -2.78 10.33 -0.15
CA GLU A 4 -1.92 9.23 -0.63
C GLU A 4 -2.14 7.95 0.18
N PHE A 5 -2.24 8.06 1.51
CA PHE A 5 -2.49 6.90 2.35
C PHE A 5 -3.90 6.32 2.14
N THR A 6 -4.88 7.20 1.92
CA THR A 6 -6.26 6.78 1.61
C THR A 6 -6.35 6.10 0.25
N GLN A 7 -5.66 6.63 -0.75
CA GLN A 7 -5.53 6.02 -2.09
C GLN A 7 -4.86 4.65 -2.01
N GLY A 8 -3.74 4.53 -1.26
CA GLY A 8 -3.06 3.25 -1.04
C GLY A 8 -3.97 2.18 -0.43
N LYS A 9 -4.80 2.53 0.57
CA LYS A 9 -5.81 1.62 1.13
C LYS A 9 -6.87 1.19 0.11
N ARG A 10 -7.34 2.11 -0.74
CA ARG A 10 -8.29 1.78 -1.81
C ARG A 10 -7.66 0.82 -2.83
N ALA A 11 -6.43 1.08 -3.24
CA ALA A 11 -5.67 0.21 -4.13
C ALA A 11 -5.48 -1.20 -3.54
N ALA A 12 -5.10 -1.29 -2.27
CA ALA A 12 -4.94 -2.57 -1.58
C ALA A 12 -6.25 -3.38 -1.56
N ASN A 13 -7.39 -2.72 -1.31
CA ASN A 13 -8.70 -3.36 -1.33
C ASN A 13 -9.04 -3.96 -2.72
N LEU A 14 -8.66 -3.30 -3.82
CA LEU A 14 -8.84 -3.84 -5.18
C LEU A 14 -8.05 -5.12 -5.43
N LEU A 15 -6.95 -5.31 -4.70
CA LEU A 15 -6.11 -6.50 -4.74
C LEU A 15 -6.53 -7.58 -3.73
N GLY A 16 -7.60 -7.35 -2.97
CA GLY A 16 -8.03 -8.27 -1.90
C GLY A 16 -7.17 -8.20 -0.65
N ILE A 17 -6.41 -7.12 -0.47
CA ILE A 17 -5.48 -6.89 0.63
C ILE A 17 -6.06 -5.85 1.58
N ARG A 18 -5.90 -6.05 2.89
CA ARG A 18 -6.32 -5.10 3.93
C ARG A 18 -5.14 -4.64 4.77
N LEU A 19 -5.14 -3.38 5.18
CA LEU A 19 -4.18 -2.87 6.17
C LEU A 19 -4.49 -3.49 7.53
N LYS A 20 -3.54 -4.27 8.06
CA LYS A 20 -3.64 -4.93 9.36
C LYS A 20 -3.08 -4.06 10.48
N ALA A 21 -1.93 -3.44 10.24
CA ALA A 21 -1.28 -2.57 11.22
C ALA A 21 -0.51 -1.44 10.54
N ASP A 22 -0.46 -0.30 11.22
CA ASP A 22 0.37 0.85 10.88
C ASP A 22 1.18 1.23 12.12
N ILE A 23 2.44 0.82 12.13
CA ILE A 23 3.28 0.79 13.33
C ILE A 23 4.33 1.89 13.21
N PRO A 24 4.31 2.94 14.04
CA PRO A 24 5.40 3.92 14.08
C PRO A 24 6.68 3.23 14.60
N VAL A 25 7.81 3.52 13.96
CA VAL A 25 9.11 2.98 14.33
C VAL A 25 10.12 4.10 14.51
N THR A 26 10.80 4.09 15.65
CA THR A 26 11.92 4.98 15.93
C THR A 26 13.22 4.27 15.60
N LEU A 27 14.05 4.88 14.77
CA LEU A 27 15.40 4.39 14.53
C LEU A 27 16.40 5.25 15.30
N GLN A 28 17.40 4.62 15.90
CA GLN A 28 18.43 5.35 16.63
C GLN A 28 19.18 6.29 15.67
N GLY A 29 19.28 7.56 16.07
CA GLY A 29 19.91 8.60 15.24
C GLY A 29 19.02 9.18 14.14
N LEU A 30 17.75 8.77 14.02
CA LEU A 30 16.85 9.26 12.99
C LEU A 30 15.43 9.51 13.53
N ASN A 31 15.00 10.76 13.49
CA ASN A 31 13.65 11.19 13.90
C ASN A 31 12.87 11.72 12.70
N ASP A 32 12.58 10.85 11.74
CA ASP A 32 11.92 11.16 10.47
C ASP A 32 10.49 10.61 10.35
N GLY A 33 9.97 9.99 11.42
CA GLY A 33 8.58 9.51 11.48
C GLY A 33 8.31 8.22 10.69
N ARG A 34 9.30 7.34 10.55
CA ARG A 34 9.16 6.04 9.87
C ARG A 34 8.03 5.19 10.43
N ARG A 35 7.42 4.41 9.54
CA ARG A 35 6.29 3.54 9.83
C ARG A 35 6.43 2.22 9.09
N LEU A 36 6.04 1.12 9.73
CA LEU A 36 5.87 -0.18 9.09
C LEU A 36 4.38 -0.39 8.83
N LEU A 37 4.03 -0.60 7.57
CA LEU A 37 2.66 -0.94 7.17
C LEU A 37 2.57 -2.45 6.95
N GLN A 38 1.78 -3.12 7.79
CA GLN A 38 1.51 -4.54 7.65
C GLN A 38 0.23 -4.74 6.84
N TRP A 39 0.35 -5.41 5.71
CA TRP A 39 -0.75 -5.72 4.81
C TRP A 39 -1.03 -7.22 4.83
N GLU A 40 -2.30 -7.60 4.82
CA GLU A 40 -2.73 -9.00 4.85
C GLU A 40 -3.62 -9.31 3.64
N GLN A 41 -3.31 -10.41 2.94
CA GLN A 41 -4.14 -10.92 1.85
C GLN A 41 -5.37 -11.62 2.43
N GLN A 42 -6.55 -11.06 2.22
CA GLN A 42 -7.82 -11.60 2.75
C GLN A 42 -8.64 -12.34 1.69
N LYS A 43 -8.47 -12.01 0.41
CA LYS A 43 -9.13 -12.66 -0.73
C LYS A 43 -8.10 -12.97 -1.81
N PRO A 44 -8.33 -13.94 -2.71
CA PRO A 44 -7.44 -14.13 -3.86
C PRO A 44 -7.25 -12.83 -4.66
N CYS A 45 -6.02 -12.55 -5.07
CA CYS A 45 -5.72 -11.42 -5.94
C CYS A 45 -6.40 -11.64 -7.30
N PRO A 46 -7.11 -10.64 -7.86
CA PRO A 46 -7.72 -10.78 -9.18
C PRO A 46 -6.68 -11.08 -10.27
N PRO A 47 -6.99 -11.95 -11.26
CA PRO A 47 -6.02 -12.44 -12.25
C PRO A 47 -5.52 -11.37 -13.21
N GLN A 48 -6.20 -10.23 -13.32
CA GLN A 48 -5.73 -9.08 -14.11
C GLN A 48 -4.51 -8.36 -13.50
N TYR A 49 -4.05 -8.78 -12.33
CA TYR A 49 -2.88 -8.23 -11.64
C TYR A 49 -1.74 -9.27 -11.55
N PRO A 50 -0.47 -8.83 -11.61
CA PRO A 50 -0.03 -7.45 -11.83
C PRO A 50 -0.26 -6.99 -13.29
N ARG A 51 -0.52 -5.69 -13.47
CA ARG A 51 -0.48 -5.07 -14.81
C ARG A 51 0.97 -4.98 -15.29
N PRO A 52 1.22 -4.81 -16.61
CA PRO A 52 2.58 -4.60 -17.13
C PRO A 52 3.30 -3.46 -16.40
N TRP A 53 4.62 -3.62 -16.20
CA TRP A 53 5.46 -2.69 -15.46
C TRP A 53 5.25 -1.22 -15.84
N ALA A 54 5.27 -0.92 -17.14
CA ALA A 54 5.09 0.44 -17.66
C ALA A 54 3.74 1.07 -17.25
N VAL A 55 2.70 0.26 -17.06
CA VAL A 55 1.37 0.71 -16.65
C VAL A 55 1.31 0.92 -15.13
N LEU A 56 1.96 0.06 -14.35
CA LEU A 56 2.04 0.20 -12.89
C LEU A 56 2.72 1.51 -12.48
N THR A 57 3.80 1.90 -13.16
CA THR A 57 4.56 3.11 -12.83
C THR A 57 3.89 4.39 -13.33
N LYS A 58 3.23 4.36 -14.50
CA LYS A 58 2.61 5.55 -15.10
C LYS A 58 1.20 5.82 -14.58
N ASN A 59 0.45 4.76 -14.28
CA ASN A 59 -0.97 4.83 -13.92
C ASN A 59 -1.23 3.97 -12.68
N PRO A 60 -0.77 4.38 -11.47
CA PRO A 60 -0.96 3.58 -10.27
C PRO A 60 -2.45 3.36 -9.96
N LEU A 61 -2.74 2.26 -9.25
CA LEU A 61 -4.12 1.95 -8.86
C LEU A 61 -4.56 2.97 -7.80
N SER A 62 -5.67 3.68 -8.06
CA SER A 62 -6.25 4.72 -7.19
C SER A 62 -5.60 6.13 -7.25
N THR A 63 -5.21 6.62 -8.44
CA THR A 63 -5.22 8.08 -8.71
C THR A 63 -6.63 8.64 -8.64
#